data_AF-A0A8S3CWM5-F1
#
_entry.id   AF-A0A8S3CWM5-F1
#
_cell.length_a   1.000
_cell.length_b   1.000
_cell.length_c   1.000
_cell.angle_alpha   90.00
_cell.angle_beta   90.00
_cell.angle_gamma   90.00
#
_symmetry.space_group_name_H-M   'P 1'
#
loop_
_entity.id
_entity.type
_entity.pdbx_description
1 polymer ?
#
loop_
_entity_poly.entity_id
_entity_poly.type
_entity_poly.pdbx_seq_one_letter_code
_entity_poly.pdbx_strand_id
1 'polypeptide(L)'
;MATSNNSRSKDNYKNRDVRRSLVANSLFPSTTESNVQNINRINSADDNYETVVFIWFDSHENINMNLVGPLRMINDNVQTFTHSLTCFDSLKSSQQKIFLISSSTNNELIATVHSFMPVEAIFILNQNGDNIKGDFPKLFGIFTQQ
;
A
#
# COMPACT_ATOMS: atom_id res chain seq x y z
N MET A 1 -37.01 -12.56 -61.95
CA MET A 1 -35.92 -13.55 -61.80
C MET A 1 -36.13 -14.31 -60.49
N ALA A 2 -35.76 -15.58 -60.50
CA ALA A 2 -36.25 -16.66 -59.65
C ALA A 2 -35.96 -16.57 -58.13
N THR A 3 -36.86 -17.20 -57.38
CA THR A 3 -36.86 -17.62 -55.97
C THR A 3 -35.70 -18.52 -55.57
N SER A 4 -35.28 -18.52 -54.28
CA SER A 4 -35.11 -19.76 -53.50
C SER A 4 -34.86 -19.51 -52.01
N ASN A 5 -35.43 -20.41 -51.21
CA ASN A 5 -35.55 -20.48 -49.74
C ASN A 5 -34.44 -21.34 -49.08
N ASN A 6 -34.56 -21.43 -47.74
CA ASN A 6 -34.29 -22.59 -46.86
C ASN A 6 -32.84 -22.78 -46.37
N SER A 7 -32.55 -23.28 -45.14
CA SER A 7 -33.38 -23.89 -44.09
C SER A 7 -32.55 -24.13 -42.81
N ARG A 8 -33.24 -24.05 -41.66
CA ARG A 8 -33.13 -24.83 -40.40
C ARG A 8 -31.93 -25.79 -40.20
N SER A 9 -31.38 -25.75 -38.98
CA SER A 9 -31.26 -26.97 -38.16
C SER A 9 -31.52 -26.68 -36.69
N LYS A 10 -32.49 -27.43 -36.12
CA LYS A 10 -32.67 -27.69 -34.69
C LYS A 10 -31.83 -28.91 -34.34
N ASP A 11 -31.42 -29.05 -33.07
CA ASP A 11 -31.47 -30.28 -32.25
C ASP A 11 -30.75 -29.99 -30.91
N ASN A 12 -31.44 -29.82 -29.79
CA ASN A 12 -31.99 -30.85 -28.87
C ASN A 12 -30.95 -31.85 -28.34
N TYR A 13 -30.46 -31.61 -27.12
CA TYR A 13 -30.10 -32.70 -26.20
C TYR A 13 -30.79 -32.52 -24.84
N LYS A 14 -31.48 -33.58 -24.46
CA LYS A 14 -32.26 -33.80 -23.23
C LYS A 14 -31.37 -34.24 -22.06
N ASN A 15 -31.85 -33.90 -20.86
CA ASN A 15 -31.80 -34.62 -19.58
C ASN A 15 -30.44 -34.95 -18.94
N ARG A 16 -30.28 -34.48 -17.69
CA ARG A 16 -30.49 -35.35 -16.51
C ARG A 16 -30.65 -34.54 -15.23
N ASP A 17 -31.78 -34.78 -14.57
CA ASP A 17 -31.99 -34.53 -13.14
C ASP A 17 -30.92 -35.23 -12.30
N VAL A 18 -30.28 -34.50 -11.39
CA VAL A 18 -29.85 -35.04 -10.10
C VAL A 18 -30.12 -33.99 -9.02
N ARG A 19 -31.15 -34.27 -8.22
CA ARG A 19 -31.43 -33.62 -6.93
C ARG A 19 -30.22 -33.75 -6.01
N ARG A 20 -29.70 -32.62 -5.51
CA ARG A 20 -29.19 -32.52 -4.12
C ARG A 20 -29.51 -31.14 -3.56
N SER A 21 -30.54 -31.13 -2.72
CA SER A 21 -30.77 -30.12 -1.70
C SER A 21 -29.61 -30.19 -0.70
N LEU A 22 -28.90 -29.08 -0.52
CA LEU A 22 -28.17 -28.75 0.69
C LEU A 22 -28.35 -27.25 0.93
N VAL A 23 -29.16 -26.96 1.94
CA VAL A 23 -29.26 -25.66 2.61
C VAL A 23 -27.92 -25.40 3.28
N ALA A 24 -27.28 -24.27 3.00
CA ALA A 24 -26.25 -23.71 3.86
C ALA A 24 -26.25 -22.18 3.72
N ASN A 25 -26.62 -21.53 4.82
CA ASN A 25 -26.55 -20.09 5.03
C ASN A 25 -25.14 -19.57 4.70
N SER A 26 -25.00 -18.67 3.73
CA SER A 26 -23.83 -17.78 3.66
C SER A 26 -24.25 -16.40 4.13
N LEU A 27 -24.26 -16.23 5.45
CA LEU A 27 -24.01 -14.94 6.08
C LEU A 27 -22.68 -14.43 5.50
N PHE A 28 -22.70 -13.30 4.79
CA PHE A 28 -21.47 -12.59 4.48
C PHE A 28 -21.05 -11.80 5.72
N PRO A 29 -19.90 -12.06 6.35
CA PRO A 29 -19.24 -11.04 7.14
C PRO A 29 -18.43 -10.17 6.17
N SER A 30 -18.83 -8.91 6.07
CA SER A 30 -17.94 -7.85 5.61
C SER A 30 -16.89 -7.61 6.69
N THR A 31 -15.68 -8.13 6.46
CA THR A 31 -14.49 -7.73 7.21
C THR A 31 -13.33 -7.62 6.24
N THR A 32 -13.11 -6.39 5.76
CA THR A 32 -11.80 -5.97 5.27
C THR A 32 -10.89 -5.82 6.50
N GLU A 33 -10.40 -6.95 6.99
CA GLU A 33 -9.28 -6.96 7.92
C GLU A 33 -8.01 -6.75 7.09
N SER A 34 -7.44 -5.55 7.23
CA SER A 34 -6.06 -5.27 6.85
C SER A 34 -5.16 -6.26 7.60
N ASN A 35 -4.70 -7.27 6.85
CA ASN A 35 -3.82 -8.31 7.35
C ASN A 35 -2.43 -7.72 7.57
N VAL A 36 -2.23 -7.08 8.73
CA VAL A 36 -0.90 -6.79 9.27
C VAL A 36 -0.28 -8.15 9.62
N GLN A 37 0.45 -8.74 8.68
CA GLN A 37 1.24 -9.93 8.94
C GLN A 37 2.34 -9.58 9.95
N ASN A 38 2.02 -9.81 11.22
CA ASN A 38 2.94 -9.68 12.33
C ASN A 38 3.89 -10.89 12.29
N ILE A 39 5.01 -10.76 11.59
CA ILE A 39 6.06 -11.77 11.57
C ILE A 39 6.82 -11.65 12.89
N ASN A 40 6.42 -12.46 13.87
CA ASN A 40 7.22 -12.78 15.05
C ASN A 40 8.50 -13.52 14.61
N ARG A 41 9.51 -12.79 14.13
CA ARG A 41 10.89 -13.26 14.15
C ARG A 41 11.44 -12.98 15.55
N ILE A 42 11.70 -14.06 16.27
CA ILE A 42 12.42 -14.07 17.54
C ILE A 42 13.81 -13.51 17.25
N ASN A 43 13.99 -12.21 17.49
CA ASN A 43 15.29 -11.57 17.48
C ASN A 43 16.00 -11.96 18.78
N SER A 44 17.08 -12.72 18.64
CA SER A 44 18.07 -12.91 19.68
C SER A 44 18.52 -11.56 20.22
N ALA A 45 18.58 -11.44 21.54
CA ALA A 45 19.01 -10.26 22.29
C ALA A 45 20.36 -9.73 21.78
N ASP A 46 20.29 -8.67 20.99
CA ASP A 46 21.38 -7.73 20.77
C ASP A 46 20.74 -6.33 20.83
N ASP A 47 20.40 -5.94 22.06
CA ASP A 47 19.53 -4.80 22.43
C ASP A 47 20.12 -3.41 22.14
N ASN A 48 21.10 -3.30 21.23
CA ASN A 48 21.84 -2.06 20.98
C ASN A 48 21.79 -1.56 19.52
N TYR A 49 21.01 -2.19 18.65
CA TYR A 49 20.75 -1.65 17.32
C TYR A 49 19.57 -0.66 17.38
N GLU A 50 19.87 0.63 17.23
CA GLU A 50 18.85 1.63 16.92
C GLU A 50 18.06 1.15 15.70
N THR A 51 16.82 0.69 15.93
CA THR A 51 16.03 0.10 14.86
C THR A 51 15.45 1.24 14.03
N VAL A 52 15.81 1.27 12.75
CA VAL A 52 15.26 2.21 11.77
C VAL A 52 14.10 1.55 11.05
N VAL A 53 12.96 2.24 11.00
CA VAL A 53 11.80 1.91 10.18
C VAL A 53 11.83 2.80 8.95
N PHE A 54 11.64 2.19 7.78
CA PHE A 54 11.28 2.93 6.58
C PHE A 54 9.77 2.97 6.46
N ILE A 55 9.22 4.18 6.33
CA ILE A 55 7.80 4.35 6.04
C ILE A 55 7.65 4.88 4.62
N TRP A 56 6.97 4.12 3.79
CA TRP A 56 6.55 4.54 2.46
C TRP A 56 5.12 5.06 2.51
N PHE A 57 4.91 6.34 2.18
CA PHE A 57 3.61 6.97 2.15
C PHE A 57 3.24 7.40 0.73
N ASP A 58 2.12 6.90 0.21
CA ASP A 58 1.64 7.27 -1.13
C ASP A 58 0.12 7.42 -1.15
N SER A 59 -0.35 8.68 -1.09
CA SER A 59 -1.77 9.01 -1.02
C SER A 59 -2.55 8.77 -2.31
N HIS A 60 -1.85 8.58 -3.43
CA HIS A 60 -2.48 8.48 -4.74
C HIS A 60 -2.67 7.03 -5.21
N GLU A 61 -2.24 6.05 -4.40
CA GLU A 61 -2.20 4.63 -4.77
C GLU A 61 -1.49 4.35 -6.11
N ASN A 62 -0.79 5.34 -6.67
CA ASN A 62 0.04 5.27 -7.86
C ASN A 62 1.37 4.60 -7.56
N ILE A 63 1.37 3.67 -6.60
CA ILE A 63 2.55 3.04 -6.05
C ILE A 63 3.33 2.50 -7.23
N ASN A 64 4.48 3.13 -7.48
CA ASN A 64 5.57 2.46 -8.17
C ASN A 64 6.02 1.33 -7.24
N MET A 65 5.24 0.23 -7.21
CA MET A 65 5.48 -0.99 -6.41
C MET A 65 6.92 -1.49 -6.61
N ASN A 66 7.50 -1.11 -7.73
CA ASN A 66 8.87 -1.31 -8.14
C ASN A 66 9.92 -0.79 -7.14
N LEU A 67 9.63 0.18 -6.25
CA LEU A 67 10.63 0.72 -5.31
C LEU A 67 10.53 0.12 -3.89
N VAL A 68 9.35 -0.31 -3.46
CA VAL A 68 9.17 -0.92 -2.14
C VAL A 68 9.91 -2.26 -2.05
N GLY A 69 9.92 -3.05 -3.13
CA GLY A 69 10.63 -4.32 -3.20
C GLY A 69 12.14 -4.18 -2.96
N PRO A 70 12.86 -3.37 -3.76
CA PRO A 70 14.27 -3.06 -3.54
C PRO A 70 14.56 -2.46 -2.16
N LEU A 71 13.68 -1.59 -1.63
CA LEU A 71 13.85 -1.04 -0.29
C LEU A 71 13.80 -2.13 0.79
N ARG A 72 12.89 -3.10 0.65
CA ARG A 72 12.81 -4.28 1.52
C ARG A 72 14.02 -5.20 1.43
N MET A 73 14.77 -5.19 0.33
CA MET A 73 16.04 -5.92 0.24
C MET A 73 17.15 -5.27 1.09
N ILE A 74 17.01 -3.98 1.42
CA ILE A 74 17.98 -3.23 2.23
C ILE A 74 17.58 -3.25 3.70
N ASN A 75 16.28 -3.13 4.01
CA ASN A 75 15.75 -3.15 5.37
C ASN A 75 14.42 -3.91 5.41
N ASP A 76 14.32 -4.93 6.26
CA ASP A 76 13.10 -5.73 6.42
C ASP A 76 11.93 -4.91 7.03
N ASN A 77 12.23 -3.85 7.78
CA ASN A 77 11.27 -3.00 8.48
C ASN A 77 10.78 -1.84 7.59
N VAL A 78 10.03 -2.20 6.55
CA VAL A 78 9.39 -1.25 5.63
C VAL A 78 7.87 -1.33 5.76
N GLN A 79 7.27 -0.24 6.24
CA GLN A 79 5.83 -0.07 6.34
C GLN A 79 5.31 0.78 5.19
N THR A 80 4.13 0.46 4.68
CA THR A 80 3.50 1.17 3.55
C THR A 80 2.14 1.70 3.96
N PHE A 81 1.86 2.98 3.70
CA PHE A 81 0.59 3.61 4.00
C PHE A 81 0.07 4.38 2.78
N THR A 82 -1.24 4.27 2.55
CA THR A 82 -1.96 5.06 1.54
C THR A 82 -2.81 6.17 2.17
N HIS A 83 -3.12 6.05 3.46
CA HIS A 83 -3.92 7.03 4.19
C HIS A 83 -3.08 7.77 5.23
N SER A 84 -3.17 9.11 5.21
CA SER A 84 -2.38 9.98 6.09
C SER A 84 -2.71 9.76 7.56
N LEU A 85 -3.98 9.53 7.90
CA LEU A 85 -4.41 9.27 9.28
C LEU A 85 -3.70 8.06 9.89
N THR A 86 -3.75 6.91 9.21
CA THR A 86 -3.08 5.69 9.66
C THR A 86 -1.55 5.82 9.67
N CYS A 87 -0.99 6.57 8.72
CA CYS A 87 0.44 6.88 8.70
C CYS A 87 0.82 7.69 9.94
N PHE A 88 0.08 8.75 10.25
CA PHE A 88 0.35 9.61 11.40
C PHE A 88 0.18 8.88 12.73
N ASP A 89 -0.78 7.95 12.83
CA ASP A 89 -0.93 7.13 14.03
C ASP A 89 0.27 6.20 14.24
N SER A 90 0.84 5.64 13.17
CA SER A 90 2.09 4.87 13.23
C SER A 90 3.27 5.76 13.63
N LEU A 91 3.42 6.95 13.01
CA LEU A 91 4.47 7.91 13.34
C LEU A 91 4.42 8.34 14.82
N LYS A 92 3.23 8.58 15.37
CA LYS A 92 3.06 9.01 16.77
C LYS A 92 3.38 7.92 17.78
N SER A 93 3.04 6.68 17.46
CA SER A 93 3.15 5.54 18.38
C SER A 93 4.52 4.85 18.33
N SER A 94 5.29 5.09 17.27
CA SER A 94 6.62 4.50 17.10
C SER A 94 7.64 5.04 18.10
N GLN A 95 8.44 4.13 18.66
CA GLN A 95 9.64 4.44 19.43
C GLN A 95 10.93 4.31 18.59
N GLN A 96 10.79 3.91 17.33
CA GLN A 96 11.88 3.67 16.40
C GLN A 96 12.18 4.93 15.59
N LYS A 97 13.42 5.08 15.12
CA LYS A 97 13.79 6.14 14.18
C LYS A 97 13.12 5.87 12.84
N ILE A 98 12.50 6.89 12.27
CA ILE A 98 11.70 6.75 11.05
C ILE A 98 12.31 7.57 9.93
N PHE A 99 12.55 6.90 8.80
CA PHE A 99 12.84 7.54 7.52
C PHE A 99 11.58 7.47 6.67
N LEU A 100 10.93 8.62 6.46
CA LEU A 100 9.74 8.70 5.63
C LEU A 100 10.14 8.88 4.17
N ILE A 101 9.57 8.09 3.28
CA ILE A 101 9.63 8.25 1.84
C ILE A 101 8.19 8.51 1.36
N SER A 102 7.97 9.60 0.63
CA SER A 102 6.63 10.01 0.21
C SER A 102 6.58 10.45 -1.25
N SER A 103 5.54 10.08 -1.98
CA SER A 103 5.23 10.64 -3.31
C SER A 103 4.49 11.98 -3.26
N SER A 104 3.91 12.32 -2.10
CA SER A 104 3.15 13.55 -1.90
C SER A 104 4.07 14.77 -1.74
N THR A 105 3.84 15.80 -2.54
CA THR A 105 4.49 17.13 -2.48
C THR A 105 3.72 18.15 -1.64
N ASN A 106 2.67 17.73 -0.92
CA ASN A 106 1.87 18.61 -0.06
C ASN A 106 2.69 19.16 1.12
N ASN A 107 2.93 20.48 1.13
CA ASN A 107 3.71 21.17 2.15
C ASN A 107 3.12 21.05 3.58
N GLU A 108 1.80 21.08 3.74
CA GLU A 108 1.16 20.96 5.06
C GLU A 108 1.38 19.56 5.65
N LEU A 109 1.28 18.53 4.82
CA LEU A 109 1.58 17.16 5.21
C LEU A 109 3.04 17.03 5.61
N ILE A 110 3.96 17.55 4.79
CA ILE A 110 5.41 17.50 5.04
C ILE A 110 5.76 18.21 6.36
N ALA A 111 5.25 19.42 6.56
CA ALA A 111 5.45 20.18 7.80
C ALA A 111 4.90 19.43 9.02
N THR A 112 3.72 18.81 8.89
CA THR A 112 3.14 17.97 9.94
C THR A 112 4.04 16.79 10.27
N VAL A 113 4.56 16.09 9.26
CA VAL A 113 5.45 14.95 9.47
C VAL A 113 6.73 15.37 10.20
N HIS A 114 7.32 16.51 9.82
CA HIS A 114 8.52 17.03 10.49
C HIS A 114 8.33 17.24 11.99
N SER A 115 7.12 17.55 12.45
CA SER A 115 6.82 17.75 13.86
C SER A 115 6.88 16.47 14.70
N PHE A 116 6.80 15.28 14.09
CA PHE A 116 6.85 14.01 14.83
C PHE A 116 8.27 13.70 15.27
N MET A 117 8.48 13.59 16.59
CA MET A 117 9.78 13.30 17.19
C MET A 117 10.54 12.12 16.55
N PRO A 118 9.93 10.94 16.32
CA PRO A 118 10.68 9.79 15.78
C PRO A 118 11.08 9.92 14.31
N VAL A 119 10.55 10.89 13.56
CA VAL A 119 10.97 11.11 12.17
C VAL A 119 12.34 11.79 12.17
N GLU A 120 13.32 11.16 11.54
CA GLU A 120 14.69 11.69 11.42
C GLU A 120 14.97 12.25 10.01
N ALA A 121 14.33 11.65 9.00
CA ALA A 121 14.51 12.01 7.60
C ALA A 121 13.20 11.93 6.82
N ILE A 122 13.04 12.82 5.84
CA ILE A 122 11.95 12.80 4.87
C ILE A 122 12.53 12.91 3.46
N PHE A 123 12.14 11.97 2.60
CA PHE A 123 12.50 11.92 1.20
C PHE A 123 11.25 12.01 0.34
N ILE A 124 11.15 13.03 -0.50
CA ILE A 124 10.02 13.23 -1.41
C ILE A 124 10.39 12.79 -2.82
N LEU A 125 9.66 11.83 -3.35
CA LEU A 125 9.75 11.37 -4.73
C LEU A 125 8.78 12.17 -5.59
N ASN A 126 9.31 13.23 -6.18
CA ASN A 126 8.54 14.24 -6.89
C ASN A 126 8.44 13.89 -8.38
N GLN A 127 7.27 13.43 -8.82
CA GLN A 127 7.02 13.07 -10.22
C GLN A 127 6.81 14.30 -11.11
N ASN A 128 6.33 15.41 -10.54
CA ASN A 128 5.90 16.58 -11.30
C ASN A 128 6.94 17.71 -11.33
N GLY A 129 8.05 17.56 -10.58
CA GLY A 129 9.03 18.63 -10.42
C GLY A 129 8.52 19.81 -9.60
N ASP A 130 7.51 19.60 -8.75
CA ASP A 130 6.95 20.63 -7.87
C ASP A 130 8.02 21.26 -6.96
N ASN A 131 7.94 22.57 -6.76
CA ASN A 131 8.81 23.26 -5.82
C ASN A 131 8.25 23.17 -4.40
N ILE A 132 8.88 22.36 -3.56
CA ILE A 132 8.60 22.29 -2.12
C ILE A 132 9.40 23.39 -1.44
N LYS A 133 8.70 24.25 -0.68
CA LYS A 133 9.31 25.38 0.04
C LYS A 133 9.03 25.24 1.52
N GLY A 134 10.05 25.48 2.34
CA GLY A 134 9.92 25.47 3.79
C GLY A 134 11.26 25.34 4.47
N ASP A 135 11.31 25.76 5.73
CA ASP A 135 12.45 25.50 6.61
C ASP A 135 12.20 24.17 7.31
N PHE A 136 12.99 23.17 6.93
CA PHE A 136 12.87 21.81 7.44
C PHE A 136 14.03 21.52 8.40
N PRO A 137 13.79 21.40 9.72
CA PRO A 137 14.86 21.26 10.71
C PRO A 137 15.52 19.87 10.73
N LYS A 138 15.04 18.93 9.89
CA LYS A 138 15.48 17.53 9.82
C LYS A 138 16.01 17.24 8.43
N LEU A 139 16.68 16.08 8.26
CA LEU A 139 17.18 15.68 6.96
C LEU A 139 16.03 15.62 5.95
N PHE A 140 16.15 16.39 4.88
CA PHE A 140 15.11 16.56 3.88
C PHE A 140 15.70 16.47 2.49
N GLY A 141 15.14 15.61 1.65
CA GLY A 141 15.58 15.42 0.26
C GLY A 141 14.40 15.35 -0.69
N ILE A 142 14.54 15.99 -1.86
CA ILE A 142 13.57 15.91 -2.95
C ILE A 142 14.28 15.25 -4.14
N PHE A 143 13.72 14.16 -4.65
CA PHE A 143 14.25 13.44 -5.80
C PHE A 143 13.21 13.49 -6.91
N THR A 144 13.63 13.95 -8.09
CA THR A 144 12.78 13.89 -9.27
C THR A 144 12.72 12.47 -9.80
N GLN A 145 11.51 11.96 -10.01
CA GLN A 145 11.31 10.65 -10.63
C GLN A 145 11.10 10.85 -12.13
N GLN A 146 12.03 10.34 -12.94
CA GLN A 146 11.95 10.34 -14.41
C GLN A 146 11.26 9.08 -14.93
#